data_AF-A0A5N8XA33-F1
#
_entry.id   AF-A0A5N8XA33-F1
#
_cell.length_a   1.000
_cell.length_b   1.000
_cell.length_c   1.000
_cell.angle_alpha   90.00
_cell.angle_beta   90.00
_cell.angle_gamma   90.00
#
_symmetry.space_group_name_H-M   'P 1'
#
loop_
_entity.id
_entity.type
_entity.pdbx_description
1 polymer ?
#
loop_
_entity_poly.entity_id
_entity_poly.type
_entity_poly.pdbx_seq_one_letter_code
_entity_poly.pdbx_strand_id
1 'polypeptide(L)'
;MAGLGPTVKLVFAGDASQLDKTMKDVGDSGDRMVKEFSAKSAGLALAGGIAATGLVDAFQQNLDMGAANAKLEAQLGAGSELAAAAGEIAGNLYADAYGDSLATVNDAVKTVLQSGALMEDASNDQIQAITANAMSLSEAFGVDVQSSMNAVAQLMRTGLAPSAEAALDVITRGFQQGVDKGGDFLDTLNEYSTQFRKLGLDATTATGLMSQGLQAGARDADVVADALKEFSIRAVDGTKTTADGFKMLGLNADQMAAQIAQGGQTASAGLDVVLDRLRDIKDPVLQSQAAVALFGTQAEDLGAALYALDPSTAVAALGNVDGAAATVNETLSDTAQNKITALQRGFQDWTNSLVTTNGPLGELAAGVMAFGQPALTMLSSIGMIALAFQG
;
A
#
# COMPACT_ATOMS: atom_id res chain seq x y z
N MET A 1 20.88 46.31 30.00
CA MET A 1 20.92 44.84 29.95
C MET A 1 19.82 44.34 30.87
N ALA A 2 18.68 43.95 30.30
CA ALA A 2 17.50 43.47 31.02
C ALA A 2 17.67 41.98 31.29
N GLY A 3 17.72 41.61 32.57
CA GLY A 3 17.85 40.23 33.04
C GLY A 3 16.54 39.46 32.86
N LEU A 4 16.67 38.28 32.27
CA LEU A 4 15.63 37.32 31.91
C LEU A 4 14.86 36.82 33.15
N GLY A 5 13.56 36.59 32.97
CA GLY A 5 12.61 36.14 34.00
C GLY A 5 12.81 34.70 34.47
N PRO A 6 12.05 34.28 35.50
CA PRO A 6 12.24 32.97 36.14
C PRO A 6 11.83 31.81 35.24
N THR A 7 12.69 30.80 35.23
CA THR A 7 12.51 29.47 34.66
C THR A 7 11.25 28.82 35.24
N VAL A 8 10.28 28.47 34.39
CA VAL A 8 9.14 27.63 34.78
C VAL A 8 9.66 26.20 34.92
N LYS A 9 9.81 25.73 36.17
CA LYS A 9 9.93 24.30 36.47
C LYS A 9 8.57 23.65 36.25
N LEU A 10 8.45 22.84 35.19
CA LEU A 10 7.38 21.84 35.08
C LEU A 10 7.58 20.80 36.19
N VAL A 11 6.81 20.92 37.26
CA VAL A 11 6.68 19.90 38.30
C VAL A 11 5.51 19.00 37.89
N PHE A 12 5.81 17.79 37.43
CA PHE A 12 4.82 16.72 37.41
C PHE A 12 4.58 16.28 38.86
N ALA A 13 3.59 16.88 39.51
CA ALA A 13 3.00 16.38 40.74
C ALA A 13 1.64 15.76 40.42
N GLY A 14 1.65 14.67 39.64
CA GLY A 14 0.54 13.72 39.59
C GLY A 14 0.84 12.64 40.60
N ASP A 15 0.15 12.66 41.74
CA ASP A 15 0.27 11.66 42.79
C ASP A 15 0.00 10.26 42.19
N ALA A 16 0.99 9.36 42.23
CA ALA A 16 0.87 8.00 41.70
C ALA A 16 -0.31 7.24 42.33
N SER A 17 -0.75 7.66 43.53
CA SER A 17 -1.94 7.12 44.19
C SER A 17 -3.26 7.54 43.52
N GLN A 18 -3.30 8.65 42.77
CA GLN A 18 -4.47 9.06 42.00
C GLN A 18 -4.55 8.34 40.65
N LEU A 19 -3.42 8.04 40.02
CA LEU A 19 -3.40 7.20 38.81
C LEU A 19 -3.77 5.75 39.16
N ASP A 20 -3.25 5.22 40.26
CA ASP A 20 -3.59 3.89 40.77
C ASP A 20 -5.04 3.80 41.25
N LYS A 21 -5.60 4.88 41.81
CA LYS A 21 -7.05 4.96 42.12
C LYS A 21 -7.92 5.04 40.88
N THR A 22 -7.56 5.84 39.87
CA THR A 22 -8.31 5.89 38.60
C THR A 22 -8.24 4.56 37.86
N MET A 23 -7.08 3.89 37.86
CA MET A 23 -6.93 2.55 37.28
C MET A 23 -7.70 1.48 38.07
N LYS A 24 -7.74 1.57 39.40
CA LYS A 24 -8.59 0.71 40.26
C LYS A 24 -10.07 0.99 40.10
N ASP A 25 -10.50 2.24 39.98
CA ASP A 25 -11.91 2.60 39.80
C ASP A 25 -12.43 2.20 38.41
N VAL A 26 -11.59 2.27 37.38
CA VAL A 26 -11.89 1.72 36.03
C VAL A 26 -11.93 0.19 36.08
N GLY A 27 -10.97 -0.44 36.76
CA GLY A 27 -10.97 -1.90 36.99
C GLY A 27 -12.20 -2.38 37.74
N ASP A 28 -12.55 -1.72 38.85
CA ASP A 28 -13.70 -2.04 39.71
C ASP A 28 -15.05 -1.71 39.05
N SER A 29 -15.09 -0.79 38.08
CA SER A 29 -16.27 -0.51 37.27
C SER A 29 -16.48 -1.56 36.19
N GLY A 30 -15.40 -2.04 35.56
CA GLY A 30 -15.44 -3.21 34.68
C GLY A 30 -15.85 -4.47 35.45
N ASP A 31 -15.31 -4.68 36.64
CA ASP A 31 -15.59 -5.83 37.49
C ASP A 31 -17.02 -5.81 38.07
N ARG A 32 -17.57 -4.61 38.33
CA ARG A 32 -18.98 -4.41 38.70
C ARG A 32 -19.93 -4.62 37.53
N MET A 33 -19.58 -4.15 36.33
CA MET A 33 -20.37 -4.37 35.13
C MET A 33 -20.43 -5.87 34.79
N VAL A 34 -19.31 -6.58 34.89
CA VAL A 34 -19.23 -8.04 34.75
C VAL A 34 -20.04 -8.76 35.85
N LYS A 35 -20.00 -8.27 37.10
CA LYS A 35 -20.78 -8.83 38.22
C LYS A 35 -22.28 -8.58 38.11
N GLU A 36 -22.73 -7.40 37.68
CA GLU A 36 -24.16 -7.13 37.46
C GLU A 36 -24.71 -7.90 36.26
N PHE A 37 -23.90 -8.11 35.22
CA PHE A 37 -24.25 -8.90 34.05
C PHE A 37 -24.24 -10.42 34.32
N SER A 38 -23.28 -10.91 35.11
CA SER A 38 -23.25 -12.31 35.60
C SER A 38 -24.36 -12.60 36.62
N ALA A 39 -24.72 -11.63 37.47
CA ALA A 39 -25.83 -11.76 38.40
C ALA A 39 -27.20 -11.76 37.71
N LYS A 40 -27.38 -11.01 36.61
CA LYS A 40 -28.61 -11.06 35.77
C LYS A 40 -28.69 -12.30 34.88
N SER A 41 -27.56 -12.91 34.51
CA SER A 41 -27.52 -14.14 33.69
C SER A 41 -27.58 -15.43 34.51
N ALA A 42 -27.40 -15.38 35.83
CA ALA A 42 -27.59 -16.53 36.72
C ALA A 42 -29.04 -17.09 36.74
N GLY A 43 -30.02 -16.31 36.27
CA GLY A 43 -31.41 -16.75 36.07
C GLY A 43 -31.68 -17.51 34.76
N LEU A 44 -30.70 -17.61 33.85
CA LEU A 44 -30.85 -18.15 32.48
C LEU A 44 -30.07 -19.46 32.27
N ALA A 45 -29.94 -20.29 33.31
CA ALA A 45 -29.20 -21.55 33.26
C ALA A 45 -29.95 -22.74 32.60
N LEU A 46 -31.07 -22.51 31.89
CA LEU A 46 -31.91 -23.58 31.35
C LEU A 46 -32.06 -23.52 29.82
N ALA A 47 -30.94 -23.76 29.11
CA ALA A 47 -30.85 -24.57 27.88
C ALA A 47 -29.54 -24.23 27.12
N GLY A 48 -28.49 -25.04 27.31
CA GLY A 48 -27.36 -25.15 26.37
C GLY A 48 -26.27 -24.08 26.44
N GLY A 49 -25.42 -24.13 27.48
CA GLY A 49 -23.94 -23.95 27.48
C GLY A 49 -23.18 -22.89 26.65
N ILE A 50 -23.78 -22.01 25.85
CA ILE A 50 -23.06 -21.19 24.84
C ILE A 50 -23.08 -19.67 25.16
N ALA A 51 -23.95 -19.19 26.06
CA ALA A 51 -24.21 -17.74 26.17
C ALA A 51 -23.14 -16.90 26.89
N ALA A 52 -22.33 -17.47 27.80
CA ALA A 52 -21.41 -16.67 28.61
C ALA A 52 -20.06 -16.39 27.91
N THR A 53 -19.53 -17.34 27.15
CA THR A 53 -18.24 -17.19 26.44
C THR A 53 -18.36 -16.30 25.21
N GLY A 54 -19.41 -16.48 24.39
CA GLY A 54 -19.61 -15.66 23.17
C GLY A 54 -19.82 -14.17 23.45
N LEU A 55 -20.43 -13.81 24.59
CA LEU A 55 -20.64 -12.41 24.99
C LEU A 55 -19.37 -11.77 25.57
N VAL A 56 -18.54 -12.53 26.28
CA VAL A 56 -17.24 -12.05 26.79
C VAL A 56 -16.24 -11.85 25.64
N ASP A 57 -16.21 -12.78 24.68
CA ASP A 57 -15.37 -12.65 23.49
C ASP A 57 -15.80 -11.47 22.61
N ALA A 58 -17.11 -11.25 22.42
CA ALA A 58 -17.64 -10.08 21.72
C ALA A 58 -17.34 -8.77 22.45
N PHE A 59 -17.36 -8.76 23.80
CA PHE A 59 -17.04 -7.57 24.59
C PHE A 59 -15.54 -7.22 24.54
N GLN A 60 -14.65 -8.21 24.66
CA GLN A 60 -13.20 -7.98 24.53
C GLN A 60 -12.83 -7.50 23.12
N GLN A 61 -13.44 -8.06 22.08
CA GLN A 61 -13.24 -7.62 20.70
C GLN A 61 -13.74 -6.18 20.46
N ASN A 62 -14.85 -5.77 21.09
CA ASN A 62 -15.32 -4.38 21.02
C ASN A 62 -14.32 -3.39 21.65
N LEU A 63 -13.68 -3.78 22.76
CA LEU A 63 -12.63 -2.95 23.38
C LEU A 63 -11.41 -2.82 22.47
N ASP A 64 -11.01 -3.91 21.80
CA ASP A 64 -9.88 -3.91 20.86
C ASP A 64 -10.18 -3.05 19.61
N MET A 65 -11.40 -3.10 19.08
CA MET A 65 -11.84 -2.25 17.97
C MET A 65 -11.91 -0.77 18.38
N GLY A 66 -12.46 -0.47 19.56
CA GLY A 66 -12.49 0.89 20.10
C GLY A 66 -11.09 1.47 20.30
N ALA A 67 -10.15 0.67 20.82
CA ALA A 67 -8.76 1.08 20.97
C ALA A 67 -8.04 1.30 19.62
N ALA A 68 -8.29 0.43 18.63
CA ALA A 68 -7.74 0.57 17.28
C ALA A 68 -8.23 1.85 16.58
N ASN A 69 -9.52 2.16 16.70
CA ASN A 69 -10.11 3.38 16.12
C ASN A 69 -9.64 4.63 16.86
N ALA A 70 -9.57 4.60 18.20
CA ALA A 70 -9.01 5.71 18.97
C ALA A 70 -7.55 6.01 18.60
N LYS A 71 -6.74 4.97 18.32
CA LYS A 71 -5.37 5.12 17.81
C LYS A 71 -5.36 5.79 16.43
N LEU A 72 -6.21 5.34 15.51
CA LEU A 72 -6.33 5.93 14.17
C LEU A 72 -6.74 7.40 14.24
N GLU A 73 -7.77 7.72 15.03
CA GLU A 73 -8.21 9.08 15.29
C GLU A 73 -7.09 9.96 15.85
N ALA A 74 -6.33 9.44 16.82
CA ALA A 74 -5.19 10.17 17.37
C ALA A 74 -4.09 10.42 16.32
N GLN A 75 -3.84 9.47 15.42
CA GLN A 75 -2.84 9.59 14.34
C GLN A 75 -3.25 10.57 13.23
N LEU A 76 -4.55 10.72 12.97
CA LEU A 76 -5.09 11.60 11.93
C LEU A 76 -5.58 12.96 12.47
N GLY A 77 -5.61 13.12 13.80
CA GLY A 77 -6.17 14.27 14.48
C GLY A 77 -7.59 13.98 14.97
N ALA A 78 -7.72 13.81 16.30
CA ALA A 78 -8.96 13.39 16.93
C ALA A 78 -10.12 14.35 16.64
N GLY A 79 -11.27 13.80 16.26
CA GLY A 79 -12.49 14.56 15.95
C GLY A 79 -12.49 15.26 14.59
N SER A 80 -11.53 14.99 13.70
CA SER A 80 -11.54 15.50 12.33
C SER A 80 -12.48 14.70 11.42
N GLU A 81 -13.03 15.35 10.39
CA GLU A 81 -13.80 14.67 9.33
C GLU A 81 -12.95 13.59 8.63
N LEU A 82 -11.65 13.84 8.48
CA LEU A 82 -10.69 12.87 7.94
C LEU A 82 -10.59 11.61 8.80
N ALA A 83 -10.52 11.75 10.13
CA ALA A 83 -10.46 10.61 11.03
C ALA A 83 -11.74 9.77 11.00
N ALA A 84 -12.91 10.43 10.92
CA ALA A 84 -14.19 9.74 10.78
C ALA A 84 -14.27 8.97 9.44
N ALA A 85 -13.93 9.61 8.32
CA ALA A 85 -13.88 8.97 7.02
C ALA A 85 -12.90 7.79 6.98
N ALA A 86 -11.71 7.94 7.58
CA ALA A 86 -10.72 6.87 7.66
C ALA A 86 -11.23 5.67 8.49
N GLY A 87 -11.94 5.92 9.59
CA GLY A 87 -12.57 4.89 10.39
C GLY A 87 -13.66 4.13 9.64
N GLU A 88 -14.48 4.83 8.86
CA GLU A 88 -15.51 4.22 7.99
C GLU A 88 -14.88 3.34 6.92
N ILE A 89 -13.87 3.85 6.20
CA ILE A 89 -13.13 3.10 5.18
C ILE A 89 -12.51 1.84 5.79
N ALA A 90 -11.89 1.96 6.97
CA ALA A 90 -11.28 0.82 7.62
C ALA A 90 -12.31 -0.20 8.12
N GLY A 91 -13.46 0.26 8.61
CA GLY A 91 -14.59 -0.60 8.96
C GLY A 91 -15.10 -1.41 7.78
N ASN A 92 -15.31 -0.75 6.63
CA ASN A 92 -15.74 -1.39 5.39
C ASN A 92 -14.73 -2.45 4.92
N LEU A 93 -13.45 -2.09 4.84
CA LEU A 93 -12.39 -3.02 4.46
C LEU A 93 -12.29 -4.22 5.43
N TYR A 94 -12.37 -3.96 6.74
CA TYR A 94 -12.35 -5.05 7.70
C TYR A 94 -13.55 -5.99 7.52
N ALA A 95 -14.75 -5.44 7.32
CA ALA A 95 -15.97 -6.20 7.04
C ALA A 95 -15.86 -7.01 5.74
N ASP A 96 -15.15 -6.50 4.73
CA ASP A 96 -14.84 -7.19 3.46
C ASP A 96 -13.69 -8.22 3.57
N ALA A 97 -13.35 -8.64 4.79
CA ALA A 97 -12.32 -9.61 5.12
C ALA A 97 -10.86 -9.18 4.87
N TYR A 98 -10.58 -7.88 4.66
CA TYR A 98 -9.20 -7.40 4.56
C TYR A 98 -8.49 -7.41 5.92
N GLY A 99 -7.22 -7.82 5.92
CA GLY A 99 -6.33 -7.85 7.07
C GLY A 99 -6.77 -8.83 8.18
N ASP A 100 -5.84 -9.21 9.05
CA ASP A 100 -6.13 -10.13 10.17
C ASP A 100 -6.86 -9.45 11.34
N SER A 101 -6.78 -8.11 11.40
CA SER A 101 -7.38 -7.31 12.47
C SER A 101 -7.73 -5.90 11.98
N LEU A 102 -8.68 -5.25 12.65
CA LEU A 102 -9.01 -3.84 12.39
C LEU A 102 -7.79 -2.93 12.58
N ALA A 103 -6.88 -3.24 13.52
CA ALA A 103 -5.66 -2.47 13.72
C ALA A 103 -4.74 -2.51 12.48
N THR A 104 -4.63 -3.67 11.82
CA THR A 104 -3.88 -3.83 10.57
C THR A 104 -4.50 -3.00 9.45
N VAL A 105 -5.83 -3.03 9.32
CA VAL A 105 -6.56 -2.25 8.32
C VAL A 105 -6.41 -0.74 8.59
N ASN A 106 -6.57 -0.31 9.84
CA ASN A 106 -6.37 1.09 10.26
C ASN A 106 -4.96 1.58 9.92
N ASP A 107 -3.93 0.76 10.18
CA ASP A 107 -2.56 1.13 9.86
C ASP A 107 -2.34 1.25 8.34
N ALA A 108 -2.97 0.39 7.52
CA ALA A 108 -2.92 0.49 6.06
C ALA A 108 -3.64 1.76 5.53
N VAL A 109 -4.86 2.04 5.99
CA VAL A 109 -5.62 3.26 5.63
C VAL A 109 -4.82 4.50 5.98
N LYS A 110 -4.27 4.56 7.20
CA LYS A 110 -3.40 5.66 7.64
C LYS A 110 -2.17 5.81 6.72
N THR A 111 -1.51 4.71 6.38
CA THR A 111 -0.35 4.73 5.48
C THR A 111 -0.72 5.29 4.10
N VAL A 112 -1.85 4.88 3.52
CA VAL A 112 -2.33 5.42 2.23
C VAL A 112 -2.61 6.91 2.35
N LEU A 113 -3.35 7.34 3.38
CA LEU A 113 -3.66 8.75 3.63
C LEU A 113 -2.39 9.62 3.80
N GLN A 114 -1.35 9.09 4.44
CA GLN A 114 -0.11 9.81 4.74
C GLN A 114 0.98 9.65 3.67
N SER A 115 0.81 8.76 2.69
CA SER A 115 1.79 8.49 1.64
C SER A 115 2.06 9.70 0.73
N GLY A 116 1.09 10.62 0.63
CA GLY A 116 1.12 11.68 -0.37
C GLY A 116 0.96 11.15 -1.81
N ALA A 117 0.38 9.95 -1.96
CA ALA A 117 0.01 9.33 -3.23
C ALA A 117 -1.47 9.53 -3.59
N LEU A 118 -2.23 10.28 -2.78
CA LEU A 118 -3.63 10.61 -3.08
C LEU A 118 -3.70 11.97 -3.78
N MET A 119 -4.66 12.11 -4.71
CA MET A 119 -5.01 13.42 -5.24
C MET A 119 -5.74 14.24 -4.17
N GLU A 120 -5.67 15.57 -4.26
CA GLU A 120 -6.30 16.48 -3.29
C GLU A 120 -7.82 16.29 -3.17
N ASP A 121 -8.47 15.78 -4.21
CA ASP A 121 -9.91 15.54 -4.33
C ASP A 121 -10.27 14.04 -4.30
N ALA A 122 -9.37 13.17 -3.84
CA ALA A 122 -9.64 11.74 -3.76
C ALA A 122 -10.87 11.45 -2.87
N SER A 123 -11.83 10.72 -3.44
CA SER A 123 -13.04 10.27 -2.73
C SER A 123 -12.75 9.14 -1.75
N ASN A 124 -13.64 8.91 -0.78
CA ASN A 124 -13.54 7.78 0.14
C ASN A 124 -13.46 6.43 -0.58
N ASP A 125 -14.24 6.25 -1.66
CA ASP A 125 -14.23 5.03 -2.48
C ASP A 125 -12.86 4.82 -3.14
N GLN A 126 -12.22 5.88 -3.63
CA GLN A 126 -10.86 5.80 -4.20
C GLN A 126 -9.83 5.45 -3.13
N ILE A 127 -9.92 6.06 -1.95
CA ILE A 127 -9.02 5.76 -0.83
C ILE A 127 -9.19 4.30 -0.39
N GLN A 128 -10.44 3.81 -0.30
CA GLN A 128 -10.75 2.42 0.00
C GLN A 128 -10.17 1.48 -1.05
N ALA A 129 -10.37 1.76 -2.35
CA ALA A 129 -9.85 0.94 -3.44
C ALA A 129 -8.32 0.89 -3.48
N ILE A 130 -7.65 2.03 -3.32
CA ILE A 130 -6.19 2.13 -3.25
C ILE A 130 -5.67 1.34 -2.04
N THR A 131 -6.33 1.45 -0.88
CA THR A 131 -5.95 0.71 0.32
C THR A 131 -6.12 -0.80 0.13
N ALA A 132 -7.25 -1.25 -0.42
CA ALA A 132 -7.48 -2.66 -0.75
C ALA A 132 -6.40 -3.20 -1.70
N ASN A 133 -6.10 -2.48 -2.78
CA ASN A 133 -5.08 -2.87 -3.73
C ASN A 133 -3.67 -2.94 -3.10
N ALA A 134 -3.32 -1.98 -2.24
CA ALA A 134 -2.03 -2.00 -1.55
C ALA A 134 -1.92 -3.15 -0.54
N MET A 135 -3.00 -3.46 0.19
CA MET A 135 -3.05 -4.61 1.10
C MET A 135 -2.98 -5.93 0.33
N SER A 136 -3.68 -6.05 -0.79
CA SER A 136 -3.66 -7.24 -1.65
C SER A 136 -2.31 -7.45 -2.32
N LEU A 137 -1.62 -6.38 -2.72
CA LEU A 137 -0.23 -6.46 -3.16
C LEU A 137 0.68 -7.00 -2.04
N SER A 138 0.49 -6.49 -0.81
CA SER A 138 1.24 -6.94 0.37
C SER A 138 1.02 -8.42 0.66
N GLU A 139 -0.23 -8.88 0.62
CA GLU A 139 -0.59 -10.29 0.84
C GLU A 139 -0.04 -11.21 -0.27
N ALA A 140 -0.13 -10.78 -1.54
CA ALA A 140 0.30 -11.60 -2.67
C ALA A 140 1.82 -11.75 -2.79
N PHE A 141 2.57 -10.68 -2.52
CA PHE A 141 4.01 -10.60 -2.81
C PHE A 141 4.89 -10.44 -1.56
N GLY A 142 4.30 -10.31 -0.37
CA GLY A 142 5.04 -10.23 0.89
C GLY A 142 5.77 -8.90 1.12
N VAL A 143 5.45 -7.87 0.36
CA VAL A 143 5.98 -6.51 0.54
C VAL A 143 5.14 -5.71 1.50
N ASP A 144 5.70 -4.73 2.18
CA ASP A 144 4.93 -3.91 3.11
C ASP A 144 4.18 -2.77 2.40
N VAL A 145 2.99 -2.44 2.92
CA VAL A 145 2.11 -1.37 2.38
C VAL A 145 2.82 -0.01 2.38
N GLN A 146 3.73 0.25 3.32
CA GLN A 146 4.42 1.53 3.39
C GLN A 146 5.42 1.70 2.23
N SER A 147 6.24 0.69 1.97
CA SER A 147 7.22 0.67 0.87
C SER A 147 6.53 0.73 -0.48
N SER A 148 5.43 -0.01 -0.66
CA SER A 148 4.65 0.08 -1.90
C SER A 148 4.08 1.48 -2.09
N MET A 149 3.47 2.07 -1.06
CA MET A 149 2.89 3.41 -1.16
C MET A 149 3.94 4.52 -1.28
N ASN A 150 5.14 4.33 -0.74
CA ASN A 150 6.27 5.24 -0.97
C ASN A 150 6.67 5.25 -2.46
N ALA A 151 6.78 4.06 -3.08
CA ALA A 151 7.07 3.94 -4.51
C ALA A 151 5.96 4.56 -5.37
N VAL A 152 4.68 4.30 -5.05
CA VAL A 152 3.52 4.93 -5.69
C VAL A 152 3.64 6.47 -5.62
N ALA A 153 3.86 7.01 -4.42
CA ALA A 153 4.00 8.45 -4.22
C ALA A 153 5.15 9.05 -5.02
N GLN A 154 6.29 8.34 -5.11
CA GLN A 154 7.45 8.80 -5.86
C GLN A 154 7.18 8.79 -7.37
N LEU A 155 6.55 7.74 -7.90
CA LEU A 155 6.16 7.67 -9.32
C LEU A 155 5.22 8.81 -9.69
N MET A 156 4.26 9.14 -8.82
CA MET A 156 3.36 10.26 -9.04
C MET A 156 4.07 11.61 -8.94
N ARG A 157 4.88 11.84 -7.91
CA ARG A 157 5.68 13.08 -7.73
C ARG A 157 6.64 13.33 -8.89
N THR A 158 7.13 12.26 -9.50
CA THR A 158 8.02 12.35 -10.65
C THR A 158 7.28 12.39 -11.98
N GLY A 159 5.95 12.29 -12.00
CA GLY A 159 5.14 12.32 -13.21
C GLY A 159 5.28 11.07 -14.08
N LEU A 160 5.81 9.98 -13.51
CA LEU A 160 5.95 8.68 -14.17
C LEU A 160 4.64 7.88 -14.18
N ALA A 161 3.76 8.16 -13.23
CA ALA A 161 2.42 7.59 -13.15
C ALA A 161 1.39 8.71 -12.95
N PRO A 162 0.24 8.68 -13.66
CA PRO A 162 -0.77 9.72 -13.57
C PRO A 162 -1.63 9.64 -12.29
N SER A 163 -1.71 8.47 -11.65
CA SER A 163 -2.49 8.24 -10.44
C SER A 163 -1.92 7.11 -9.60
N ALA A 164 -2.42 6.94 -8.37
CA ALA A 164 -2.04 5.84 -7.50
C ALA A 164 -2.43 4.48 -8.07
N GLU A 165 -3.60 4.39 -8.70
CA GLU A 165 -4.08 3.17 -9.35
C GLU A 165 -3.15 2.76 -10.49
N ALA A 166 -2.79 3.69 -11.37
CA ALA A 166 -1.85 3.42 -12.46
C ALA A 166 -0.46 3.01 -11.95
N ALA A 167 0.02 3.63 -10.86
CA ALA A 167 1.29 3.25 -10.24
C ALA A 167 1.22 1.85 -9.60
N LEU A 168 0.14 1.54 -8.87
CA LEU A 168 -0.07 0.22 -8.26
C LEU A 168 -0.21 -0.87 -9.32
N ASP A 169 -0.84 -0.58 -10.45
CA ASP A 169 -0.96 -1.48 -11.60
C ASP A 169 0.41 -1.83 -12.17
N VAL A 170 1.26 -0.83 -12.42
CA VAL A 170 2.64 -1.05 -12.90
C VAL A 170 3.47 -1.83 -11.88
N ILE A 171 3.40 -1.45 -10.59
CA ILE A 171 4.12 -2.14 -9.51
C ILE A 171 3.66 -3.60 -9.43
N THR A 172 2.36 -3.85 -9.38
CA THR A 172 1.79 -5.20 -9.35
C THR A 172 2.25 -6.02 -10.53
N ARG A 173 2.24 -5.43 -11.73
CA ARG A 173 2.71 -6.12 -12.93
C ARG A 173 4.21 -6.41 -12.90
N GLY A 174 5.02 -5.48 -12.37
CA GLY A 174 6.44 -5.68 -12.15
C GLY A 174 6.72 -6.88 -11.24
N PHE A 175 6.01 -6.99 -10.11
CA PHE A 175 6.09 -8.17 -9.24
C PHE A 175 5.69 -9.46 -9.97
N GLN A 176 4.59 -9.46 -10.72
CA GLN A 176 4.15 -10.62 -11.50
C GLN A 176 5.16 -11.04 -12.58
N GLN A 177 5.95 -10.10 -13.12
CA GLN A 177 7.00 -10.38 -14.10
C GLN A 177 8.37 -10.70 -13.45
N GLY A 178 8.42 -10.80 -12.11
CA GLY A 178 9.65 -11.13 -11.40
C GLY A 178 10.68 -10.00 -11.40
N VAL A 179 10.24 -8.74 -11.53
CA VAL A 179 11.15 -7.59 -11.48
C VAL A 179 11.82 -7.47 -10.10
N ASP A 180 11.14 -7.91 -9.04
CA ASP A 180 11.67 -7.95 -7.67
C ASP A 180 12.60 -9.16 -7.40
N LYS A 181 13.28 -9.68 -8.42
CA LYS A 181 14.22 -10.81 -8.28
C LYS A 181 15.28 -10.56 -7.18
N GLY A 182 15.73 -9.32 -7.03
CA GLY A 182 16.72 -8.90 -6.03
C GLY A 182 16.14 -8.44 -4.70
N GLY A 183 14.81 -8.34 -4.56
CA GLY A 183 14.17 -7.67 -3.42
C GLY A 183 14.37 -6.15 -3.40
N ASP A 184 14.69 -5.56 -4.55
CA ASP A 184 15.10 -4.17 -4.74
C ASP A 184 14.16 -3.36 -5.64
N PHE A 185 13.04 -3.94 -6.10
CA PHE A 185 12.22 -3.30 -7.13
C PHE A 185 11.57 -2.00 -6.65
N LEU A 186 10.96 -2.00 -5.47
CA LEU A 186 10.31 -0.79 -4.91
C LEU A 186 11.33 0.30 -4.61
N ASP A 187 12.50 -0.06 -4.07
CA ASP A 187 13.60 0.87 -3.81
C ASP A 187 14.16 1.44 -5.12
N THR A 188 14.28 0.60 -6.15
CA THR A 188 14.70 1.01 -7.49
C THR A 188 13.74 2.05 -8.07
N LEU A 189 12.42 1.84 -7.96
CA LEU A 189 11.44 2.84 -8.37
C LEU A 189 11.59 4.13 -7.56
N ASN A 190 11.82 4.03 -6.25
CA ASN A 190 11.99 5.20 -5.38
C ASN A 190 13.23 6.04 -5.76
N GLU A 191 14.37 5.37 -5.97
CA GLU A 191 15.67 6.01 -6.20
C GLU A 191 15.80 6.56 -7.62
N TYR A 192 15.36 5.80 -8.63
CA TYR A 192 15.68 6.07 -10.03
C TYR A 192 14.56 6.77 -10.82
N SER A 193 13.39 7.01 -10.22
CA SER A 193 12.27 7.69 -10.90
C SER A 193 12.64 9.04 -11.56
N THR A 194 13.56 9.81 -10.96
CA THR A 194 13.99 11.08 -11.57
C THR A 194 14.84 10.87 -12.82
N GLN A 195 15.62 9.80 -12.87
CA GLN A 195 16.51 9.40 -13.96
C GLN A 195 15.67 8.86 -15.12
N PHE A 196 14.67 8.04 -14.81
CA PHE A 196 13.66 7.59 -15.78
C PHE A 196 12.93 8.79 -16.41
N ARG A 197 12.48 9.76 -15.60
CA ARG A 197 11.89 11.01 -16.12
C ARG A 197 12.85 11.77 -17.04
N LYS A 198 14.14 11.89 -16.68
CA LYS A 198 15.14 12.56 -17.54
C LYS A 198 15.26 11.88 -18.90
N LEU A 199 15.17 10.56 -18.94
CA LEU A 199 15.14 9.77 -20.16
C LEU A 199 13.77 9.74 -20.83
N GLY A 200 12.76 10.40 -20.27
CA GLY A 200 11.41 10.43 -20.83
C GLY A 200 10.64 9.12 -20.73
N LEU A 201 11.04 8.24 -19.81
CA LEU A 201 10.40 6.97 -19.56
C LEU A 201 9.25 7.15 -18.55
N ASP A 202 8.10 6.57 -18.84
CA ASP A 202 7.03 6.38 -17.85
C ASP A 202 7.31 5.13 -16.99
N ALA A 203 6.50 4.93 -15.94
CA ALA A 203 6.66 3.81 -15.03
C ALA A 203 6.59 2.45 -15.75
N THR A 204 5.68 2.31 -16.71
CA THR A 204 5.47 1.08 -17.49
C THR A 204 6.70 0.74 -18.34
N THR A 205 7.24 1.72 -19.07
CA THR A 205 8.40 1.54 -19.92
C THR A 205 9.65 1.25 -19.09
N ALA A 206 9.86 1.99 -18.00
CA ALA A 206 10.98 1.73 -17.08
C ALA A 206 10.92 0.33 -16.47
N THR A 207 9.74 -0.10 -16.00
CA THR A 207 9.53 -1.45 -15.46
C THR A 207 9.69 -2.53 -16.53
N GLY A 208 9.27 -2.26 -17.76
CA GLY A 208 9.50 -3.13 -18.91
C GLY A 208 10.98 -3.31 -19.25
N LEU A 209 11.77 -2.23 -19.21
CA LEU A 209 13.23 -2.29 -19.40
C LEU A 209 13.91 -3.12 -18.29
N MET A 210 13.51 -2.93 -17.03
CA MET A 210 14.00 -3.77 -15.92
C MET A 210 13.65 -5.24 -16.14
N SER A 211 12.42 -5.55 -16.56
CA SER A 211 12.00 -6.90 -16.92
C SER A 211 12.84 -7.50 -18.06
N GLN A 212 13.08 -6.76 -19.14
CA GLN A 212 13.95 -7.19 -20.25
C GLN A 212 15.37 -7.49 -19.78
N GLY A 213 15.98 -6.59 -19.00
CA GLY A 213 17.33 -6.76 -18.46
C GLY A 213 17.43 -8.01 -17.58
N LEU A 214 16.46 -8.21 -16.68
CA LEU A 214 16.40 -9.38 -15.81
C LEU A 214 16.23 -10.69 -16.58
N GLN A 215 15.36 -10.71 -17.59
CA GLN A 215 15.20 -11.86 -18.49
C GLN A 215 16.48 -12.16 -19.29
N ALA A 216 17.26 -11.13 -19.60
CA ALA A 216 18.55 -11.25 -20.28
C ALA A 216 19.72 -11.55 -19.34
N GLY A 217 19.48 -11.73 -18.04
CA GLY A 217 20.48 -12.18 -17.08
C GLY A 217 21.07 -11.09 -16.19
N ALA A 218 20.50 -9.88 -16.16
CA ALA A 218 20.85 -8.88 -15.16
C ALA A 218 20.68 -9.45 -13.74
N ARG A 219 21.51 -8.97 -12.81
CA ARG A 219 21.51 -9.45 -11.42
C ARG A 219 20.17 -9.16 -10.75
N ASP A 220 19.75 -7.90 -10.81
CA ASP A 220 18.60 -7.33 -10.11
C ASP A 220 18.08 -6.08 -10.87
N ALA A 221 17.03 -5.43 -10.35
CA ALA A 221 16.41 -4.27 -10.98
C ALA A 221 17.31 -3.02 -10.88
N ASP A 222 18.01 -2.88 -9.75
CA ASP A 222 18.94 -1.79 -9.45
C ASP A 222 20.01 -1.67 -10.55
N VAL A 223 20.68 -2.76 -10.94
CA VAL A 223 21.73 -2.72 -11.97
C VAL A 223 21.21 -2.23 -13.33
N VAL A 224 19.97 -2.59 -13.70
CA VAL A 224 19.35 -2.06 -14.92
C VAL A 224 19.08 -0.57 -14.80
N ALA A 225 18.50 -0.15 -13.67
CA ALA A 225 18.20 1.25 -13.41
C ALA A 225 19.47 2.12 -13.28
N ASP A 226 20.55 1.56 -12.74
CA ASP A 226 21.82 2.23 -12.55
C ASP A 226 22.51 2.51 -13.88
N ALA A 227 22.45 1.57 -14.82
CA ALA A 227 22.92 1.82 -16.18
C ALA A 227 22.13 2.94 -16.87
N LEU A 228 20.80 2.96 -16.70
CA LEU A 228 19.96 4.04 -17.22
C LEU A 228 20.30 5.38 -16.55
N LYS A 229 20.55 5.40 -15.23
CA LYS A 229 21.06 6.58 -14.52
C LYS A 229 22.38 7.07 -15.14
N GLU A 230 23.36 6.18 -15.26
CA GLU A 230 24.69 6.52 -15.78
C GLU A 230 24.57 7.10 -17.20
N PHE A 231 23.77 6.48 -18.06
CA PHE A 231 23.50 7.03 -19.39
C PHE A 231 22.83 8.41 -19.32
N SER A 232 21.82 8.60 -18.47
CA SER A 232 21.15 9.90 -18.31
C SER A 232 22.08 11.02 -17.86
N ILE A 233 23.18 10.69 -17.17
CA ILE A 233 24.20 11.63 -16.73
C ILE A 233 25.22 11.85 -17.86
N ARG A 234 25.79 10.76 -18.39
CA ARG A 234 26.87 10.78 -19.38
C ARG A 234 26.43 11.39 -20.69
N ALA A 235 25.23 11.06 -21.17
CA ALA A 235 24.69 11.55 -22.43
C ALA A 235 24.67 13.09 -22.53
N VAL A 236 24.71 13.80 -21.39
CA VAL A 236 24.68 15.26 -21.32
C VAL A 236 25.91 15.87 -20.61
N ASP A 237 26.95 15.08 -20.30
CA ASP A 237 28.10 15.55 -19.50
C ASP A 237 29.13 16.37 -20.31
N GLY A 238 29.05 16.33 -21.64
CA GLY A 238 29.94 17.07 -22.55
C GLY A 238 31.38 16.57 -22.54
N THR A 239 31.67 15.39 -21.98
CA THR A 239 33.04 14.87 -21.89
C THR A 239 33.50 14.28 -23.21
N LYS A 240 34.82 14.25 -23.41
CA LYS A 240 35.44 13.61 -24.58
C LYS A 240 35.08 12.12 -24.68
N THR A 241 35.01 11.42 -23.55
CA THR A 241 34.66 10.00 -23.48
C THR A 241 33.26 9.76 -24.03
N THR A 242 32.26 10.50 -23.56
CA THR A 242 30.88 10.40 -24.06
C THR A 242 30.81 10.75 -25.55
N ALA A 243 31.46 11.82 -25.99
CA ALA A 243 31.46 12.22 -27.39
C ALA A 243 32.08 11.16 -28.31
N ASP A 244 33.19 10.53 -27.89
CA ASP A 244 33.81 9.42 -28.61
C ASP A 244 32.88 8.19 -28.60
N GLY A 245 32.13 7.93 -27.52
CA GLY A 245 31.10 6.89 -27.44
C GLY A 245 29.98 7.07 -28.47
N PHE A 246 29.36 8.27 -28.54
CA PHE A 246 28.36 8.57 -29.57
C PHE A 246 28.91 8.41 -30.98
N LYS A 247 30.17 8.83 -31.20
CA LYS A 247 30.84 8.69 -32.49
C LYS A 247 31.02 7.23 -32.90
N MET A 248 31.32 6.32 -31.97
CA MET A 248 31.38 4.87 -32.24
C MET A 248 30.03 4.31 -32.71
N LEU A 249 28.93 4.90 -32.24
CA LEU A 249 27.56 4.59 -32.69
C LEU A 249 27.17 5.28 -34.02
N GLY A 250 28.05 6.10 -34.59
CA GLY A 250 27.75 6.91 -35.77
C GLY A 250 26.82 8.09 -35.49
N LEU A 251 26.70 8.51 -34.23
CA LEU A 251 25.83 9.59 -33.78
C LEU A 251 26.63 10.88 -33.52
N ASN A 252 25.97 12.02 -33.68
CA ASN A 252 26.57 13.31 -33.33
C ASN A 252 26.31 13.62 -31.84
N ALA A 253 27.39 13.83 -31.08
CA ALA A 253 27.31 14.01 -29.64
C ALA A 253 26.49 15.25 -29.21
N ASP A 254 26.65 16.39 -29.89
CA ASP A 254 25.93 17.62 -29.54
C ASP A 254 24.43 17.47 -29.81
N GLN A 255 24.06 16.81 -30.91
CA GLN A 255 22.66 16.51 -31.23
C GLN A 255 22.04 15.56 -30.22
N MET A 256 22.75 14.47 -29.86
CA MET A 256 22.28 13.51 -28.87
C MET A 256 22.15 14.14 -27.49
N ALA A 257 23.14 14.92 -27.05
CA ALA A 257 23.10 15.62 -25.78
C ALA A 257 21.91 16.60 -25.72
N ALA A 258 21.68 17.39 -26.78
CA ALA A 258 20.53 18.28 -26.87
C ALA A 258 19.19 17.53 -26.82
N GLN A 259 19.10 16.40 -27.55
CA GLN A 259 17.93 15.55 -27.60
C GLN A 259 17.61 14.93 -26.23
N ILE A 260 18.60 14.34 -25.55
CA ILE A 260 18.42 13.73 -24.23
C ILE A 260 18.15 14.81 -23.17
N ALA A 261 18.85 15.94 -23.20
CA ALA A 261 18.64 17.04 -22.25
C ALA A 261 17.23 17.66 -22.33
N GLN A 262 16.55 17.54 -23.48
CA GLN A 262 15.17 18.02 -23.65
C GLN A 262 14.17 17.21 -22.79
N GLY A 263 14.46 15.95 -22.48
CA GLY A 263 13.56 15.06 -21.75
C GLY A 263 12.36 14.59 -22.58
N GLY A 264 11.42 13.91 -21.91
CA GLY A 264 10.18 13.42 -22.51
C GLY A 264 10.40 12.50 -23.72
N GLN A 265 9.44 12.45 -24.64
CA GLN A 265 9.51 11.56 -25.80
C GLN A 265 10.77 11.74 -26.65
N THR A 266 11.31 12.96 -26.73
CA THR A 266 12.56 13.25 -27.45
C THR A 266 13.74 12.53 -26.82
N ALA A 267 13.86 12.55 -25.48
CA ALA A 267 14.90 11.81 -24.77
C ALA A 267 14.68 10.28 -24.88
N SER A 268 13.45 9.81 -24.78
CA SER A 268 13.14 8.38 -24.91
C SER A 268 13.53 7.86 -26.29
N ALA A 269 13.23 8.60 -27.36
CA ALA A 269 13.65 8.25 -28.72
C ALA A 269 15.18 8.31 -28.87
N GLY A 270 15.86 9.20 -28.15
CA GLY A 270 17.32 9.27 -28.16
C GLY A 270 17.96 8.05 -27.48
N LEU A 271 17.39 7.61 -26.34
CA LEU A 271 17.80 6.38 -25.66
C LEU A 271 17.60 5.15 -26.56
N ASP A 272 16.44 5.06 -27.21
CA ASP A 272 16.08 3.96 -28.13
C ASP A 272 17.11 3.85 -29.27
N VAL A 273 17.40 4.97 -29.94
CA VAL A 273 18.43 5.03 -30.99
C VAL A 273 19.81 4.60 -30.48
N VAL A 274 20.20 4.99 -29.26
CA VAL A 274 21.49 4.60 -28.69
C VAL A 274 21.55 3.10 -28.45
N LEU A 275 20.52 2.51 -27.83
CA LEU A 275 20.47 1.08 -27.53
C LEU A 275 20.45 0.24 -28.82
N ASP A 276 19.70 0.66 -29.83
CA ASP A 276 19.67 0.01 -31.15
C ASP A 276 21.05 0.03 -31.82
N ARG A 277 21.68 1.22 -31.88
CA ARG A 277 23.01 1.35 -32.49
C ARG A 277 24.06 0.55 -31.73
N LEU A 278 23.95 0.47 -30.42
CA LEU A 278 24.84 -0.32 -29.59
C LEU A 278 24.66 -1.81 -29.86
N ARG A 279 23.42 -2.30 -29.98
CA ARG A 279 23.08 -3.69 -30.33
C ARG A 279 23.56 -4.08 -31.73
N ASP A 280 23.61 -3.13 -32.66
CA ASP A 280 24.03 -3.36 -34.04
C ASP A 280 25.54 -3.54 -34.26
N ILE A 281 26.38 -3.11 -33.29
CA ILE A 281 27.84 -3.28 -33.39
C ILE A 281 28.19 -4.78 -33.39
N LYS A 282 28.89 -5.24 -34.44
CA LYS A 282 29.29 -6.64 -34.60
C LYS A 282 30.62 -6.99 -33.94
N ASP A 283 31.52 -6.02 -33.78
CA ASP A 283 32.78 -6.21 -33.07
C ASP A 283 32.53 -6.08 -31.55
N PRO A 284 32.66 -7.17 -30.78
CA PRO A 284 32.36 -7.15 -29.34
C PRO A 284 33.29 -6.21 -28.55
N VAL A 285 34.51 -5.97 -29.04
CA VAL A 285 35.44 -5.03 -28.39
C VAL A 285 34.95 -3.61 -28.60
N LEU A 286 34.54 -3.26 -29.82
CA LEU A 286 33.99 -1.93 -30.10
C LEU A 286 32.64 -1.71 -29.39
N GLN A 287 31.80 -2.75 -29.30
CA GLN A 287 30.51 -2.69 -28.61
C GLN A 287 30.70 -2.41 -27.12
N SER A 288 31.65 -3.13 -26.49
CA SER A 288 31.99 -2.90 -25.09
C SER A 288 32.59 -1.51 -24.86
N GLN A 289 33.48 -1.03 -25.74
CA GLN A 289 34.04 0.33 -25.65
C GLN A 289 32.96 1.41 -25.73
N ALA A 290 32.02 1.28 -26.68
CA ALA A 290 30.91 2.23 -26.82
C ALA A 290 29.96 2.16 -25.61
N ALA A 291 29.66 0.95 -25.12
CA ALA A 291 28.82 0.74 -23.96
C ALA A 291 29.42 1.40 -22.71
N VAL A 292 30.70 1.13 -22.42
CA VAL A 292 31.39 1.71 -21.24
C VAL A 292 31.53 3.23 -21.37
N ALA A 293 31.74 3.76 -22.57
CA ALA A 293 31.80 5.20 -22.79
C ALA A 293 30.47 5.90 -22.44
N LEU A 294 29.33 5.27 -22.76
CA LEU A 294 27.99 5.87 -22.64
C LEU A 294 27.25 5.49 -21.36
N PHE A 295 27.48 4.32 -20.80
CA PHE A 295 26.81 3.78 -19.61
C PHE A 295 27.76 3.58 -18.43
N GLY A 296 29.06 3.89 -18.59
CA GLY A 296 30.05 3.76 -17.53
C GLY A 296 30.33 2.31 -17.16
N THR A 297 30.76 2.09 -15.91
CA THR A 297 31.03 0.74 -15.38
C THR A 297 29.77 -0.12 -15.32
N GLN A 298 28.57 0.49 -15.29
CA GLN A 298 27.31 -0.25 -15.31
C GLN A 298 27.07 -1.04 -16.61
N ALA A 299 27.74 -0.66 -17.72
CA ALA A 299 27.78 -1.52 -18.89
C ALA A 299 28.50 -2.85 -18.63
N GLU A 300 29.52 -2.84 -17.78
CA GLU A 300 30.29 -4.03 -17.41
C GLU A 300 29.47 -4.91 -16.45
N ASP A 301 28.75 -4.29 -15.51
CA ASP A 301 27.88 -4.98 -14.54
C ASP A 301 26.65 -5.62 -15.21
N LEU A 302 26.01 -4.93 -16.17
CA LEU A 302 24.92 -5.51 -16.97
C LEU A 302 25.41 -6.54 -17.99
N GLY A 303 26.60 -6.33 -18.55
CA GLY A 303 27.13 -7.14 -19.64
C GLY A 303 26.15 -7.28 -20.81
N ALA A 304 25.88 -8.52 -21.21
CA ALA A 304 25.00 -8.79 -22.36
C ALA A 304 23.54 -8.34 -22.15
N ALA A 305 23.09 -8.18 -20.90
CA ALA A 305 21.73 -7.74 -20.60
C ALA A 305 21.45 -6.31 -21.07
N LEU A 306 22.48 -5.45 -21.12
CA LEU A 306 22.37 -4.09 -21.66
C LEU A 306 21.85 -4.10 -23.10
N TYR A 307 22.28 -5.06 -23.92
CA TYR A 307 21.92 -5.13 -25.33
C TYR A 307 20.51 -5.70 -25.57
N ALA A 308 19.86 -6.22 -24.53
CA ALA A 308 18.47 -6.66 -24.58
C ALA A 308 17.48 -5.54 -24.22
N LEU A 309 17.96 -4.42 -23.65
CA LEU A 309 17.13 -3.27 -23.34
C LEU A 309 16.63 -2.62 -24.63
N ASP A 310 15.32 -2.44 -24.71
CA ASP A 310 14.62 -1.94 -25.89
C ASP A 310 13.35 -1.18 -25.46
N PRO A 311 13.40 0.16 -25.37
CA PRO A 311 12.26 0.98 -25.00
C PRO A 311 11.03 0.74 -25.90
N SER A 312 11.24 0.48 -27.20
CA SER A 312 10.15 0.26 -28.16
C SER A 312 9.32 -1.00 -27.89
N THR A 313 9.93 -2.00 -27.22
CA THR A 313 9.25 -3.27 -26.87
C THR A 313 9.08 -3.49 -25.37
N ALA A 314 9.56 -2.56 -24.53
CA ALA A 314 9.52 -2.68 -23.06
C ALA A 314 8.11 -2.86 -22.51
N VAL A 315 7.15 -2.07 -22.98
CA VAL A 315 5.74 -2.16 -22.56
C VAL A 315 5.14 -3.51 -22.96
N ALA A 316 5.41 -3.96 -24.19
CA ALA A 316 4.93 -5.26 -24.68
C ALA A 316 5.53 -6.43 -23.88
N ALA A 317 6.81 -6.33 -23.49
CA ALA A 317 7.49 -7.32 -22.67
C ALA A 317 6.93 -7.37 -21.24
N LEU A 318 6.53 -6.23 -20.68
CA LEU A 318 5.86 -6.17 -19.39
C LEU A 318 4.44 -6.77 -19.48
N GLY A 319 3.74 -6.55 -20.59
CA GLY A 319 2.36 -6.97 -20.82
C GLY A 319 1.35 -5.95 -20.31
N ASN A 320 0.07 -6.34 -20.26
CA ASN A 320 -0.99 -5.44 -19.81
C ASN A 320 -0.82 -5.07 -18.34
N VAL A 321 -0.71 -3.77 -18.04
CA VAL A 321 -0.65 -3.24 -16.67
C VAL A 321 -2.02 -2.85 -16.15
N ASP A 322 -2.92 -2.40 -17.03
CA ASP A 322 -4.20 -1.82 -16.63
C ASP A 322 -5.05 -2.83 -15.83
N GLY A 323 -5.41 -2.45 -14.60
CA GLY A 323 -6.19 -3.26 -13.68
C GLY A 323 -5.44 -4.43 -13.06
N ALA A 324 -4.11 -4.50 -13.18
CA ALA A 324 -3.31 -5.57 -12.59
C ALA A 324 -3.48 -5.65 -11.06
N ALA A 325 -3.49 -4.50 -10.38
CA ALA A 325 -3.68 -4.44 -8.92
C ALA A 325 -5.10 -4.89 -8.54
N ALA A 326 -6.11 -4.38 -9.24
CA ALA A 326 -7.51 -4.77 -9.04
C ALA A 326 -7.73 -6.28 -9.28
N THR A 327 -7.09 -6.86 -10.29
CA THR A 327 -7.18 -8.30 -10.59
C THR A 327 -6.61 -9.15 -9.46
N VAL A 328 -5.46 -8.75 -8.90
CA VAL A 328 -4.88 -9.43 -7.73
C VAL A 328 -5.84 -9.32 -6.53
N ASN A 329 -6.36 -8.12 -6.29
CA ASN A 329 -7.33 -7.86 -5.24
C ASN A 329 -8.60 -8.73 -5.34
N GLU A 330 -9.19 -8.80 -6.53
CA GLU A 330 -10.35 -9.66 -6.82
C GLU A 330 -10.01 -11.15 -6.64
N THR A 331 -8.84 -11.58 -7.09
CA THR A 331 -8.41 -12.98 -6.98
C THR A 331 -8.26 -13.42 -5.52
N LEU A 332 -7.71 -12.56 -4.66
CA LEU A 332 -7.57 -12.84 -3.23
C LEU A 332 -8.92 -12.78 -2.51
N SER A 333 -9.76 -11.79 -2.82
CA SER A 333 -11.07 -11.63 -2.18
C SER A 333 -12.10 -12.69 -2.60
N ASP A 334 -12.00 -13.27 -3.81
CA ASP A 334 -12.97 -14.26 -4.34
C ASP A 334 -12.83 -15.69 -3.76
N THR A 335 -12.04 -15.89 -2.71
CA THR A 335 -11.90 -17.20 -2.07
C THR A 335 -13.10 -17.54 -1.18
N ALA A 336 -13.42 -18.85 -1.05
CA ALA A 336 -14.48 -19.30 -0.15
C ALA A 336 -14.22 -18.93 1.32
N GLN A 337 -12.94 -18.91 1.72
CA GLN A 337 -12.53 -18.49 3.06
C GLN A 337 -12.81 -17.00 3.27
N ASN A 338 -12.41 -16.12 2.35
CA ASN A 338 -12.67 -14.67 2.49
C ASN A 338 -14.16 -14.34 2.47
N LYS A 339 -14.96 -15.03 1.64
CA LYS A 339 -16.44 -14.88 1.68
C LYS A 339 -17.04 -15.27 3.04
N ILE A 340 -16.55 -16.34 3.67
CA ILE A 340 -16.99 -16.75 5.01
C ILE A 340 -16.53 -15.74 6.06
N THR A 341 -15.27 -15.28 6.00
CA THR A 341 -14.73 -14.26 6.91
C THR A 341 -15.51 -12.96 6.80
N ALA A 342 -15.82 -12.50 5.58
CA ALA A 342 -16.58 -11.28 5.35
C ALA A 342 -18.00 -11.40 5.91
N LEU A 343 -18.66 -12.54 5.69
CA LEU A 343 -19.96 -12.85 6.30
C LEU A 343 -19.88 -12.83 7.84
N GLN A 344 -18.85 -13.44 8.42
CA GLN A 344 -18.64 -13.48 9.86
C GLN A 344 -18.42 -12.07 10.42
N ARG A 345 -17.56 -11.26 9.79
CA ARG A 345 -17.24 -9.90 10.23
C ARG A 345 -18.42 -8.94 10.04
N GLY A 346 -19.16 -9.06 8.95
CA GLY A 346 -20.40 -8.30 8.74
C GLY A 346 -21.47 -8.64 9.79
N PHE A 347 -21.59 -9.90 10.19
CA PHE A 347 -22.47 -10.29 11.30
C PHE A 347 -21.98 -9.71 12.65
N GLN A 348 -20.67 -9.74 12.90
CA GLN A 348 -20.08 -9.14 14.10
C GLN A 348 -20.37 -7.63 14.17
N ASP A 349 -20.16 -6.91 13.07
CA ASP A 349 -20.42 -5.47 12.99
C ASP A 349 -21.89 -5.14 13.25
N TRP A 350 -22.82 -5.90 12.64
CA TRP A 350 -24.25 -5.78 12.92
C TRP A 350 -24.60 -6.07 14.40
N THR A 351 -23.98 -7.07 15.03
CA THR A 351 -24.22 -7.31 16.46
C THR A 351 -23.68 -6.18 17.34
N ASN A 352 -22.59 -5.52 16.93
CA ASN A 352 -21.99 -4.41 17.67
C ASN A 352 -22.83 -3.13 17.55
N SER A 353 -23.49 -2.89 16.41
CA SER A 353 -24.42 -1.76 16.26
C SER A 353 -25.58 -1.86 17.26
N LEU A 354 -26.11 -3.07 17.48
CA LEU A 354 -27.22 -3.31 18.40
C LEU A 354 -26.88 -3.03 19.87
N VAL A 355 -25.60 -3.18 20.24
CA VAL A 355 -25.11 -2.94 21.61
C VAL A 355 -24.85 -1.45 21.85
N THR A 356 -24.52 -0.70 20.80
CA THR A 356 -24.18 0.73 20.88
C THR A 356 -25.40 1.64 20.67
N THR A 357 -26.42 1.19 19.91
CA THR A 357 -27.69 1.90 19.73
C THR A 357 -28.75 1.41 20.72
N ASN A 358 -29.21 2.27 21.64
CA ASN A 358 -30.33 1.98 22.55
C ASN A 358 -31.69 1.83 21.81
N GLY A 359 -31.92 0.74 21.06
CA GLY A 359 -33.22 0.50 20.40
C GLY A 359 -33.33 -0.78 19.55
N PRO A 360 -34.07 -1.81 19.98
CA PRO A 360 -34.06 -3.15 19.35
C PRO A 360 -34.85 -3.31 18.05
N LEU A 361 -35.62 -2.31 17.58
CA LEU A 361 -36.62 -2.52 16.52
C LEU A 361 -36.24 -2.00 15.13
N GLY A 362 -35.29 -1.06 15.02
CA GLY A 362 -34.85 -0.52 13.72
C GLY A 362 -33.84 -1.41 12.99
N GLU A 363 -32.92 -2.03 13.74
CA GLU A 363 -31.77 -2.76 13.20
C GLU A 363 -32.04 -4.25 12.90
N LEU A 364 -33.09 -4.81 13.52
CA LEU A 364 -33.58 -6.18 13.24
C LEU A 364 -34.12 -6.32 11.81
N ALA A 365 -34.71 -5.25 11.26
CA ALA A 365 -35.20 -5.24 9.88
C ALA A 365 -34.07 -5.17 8.84
N ALA A 366 -32.98 -4.46 9.16
CA ALA A 366 -31.80 -4.37 8.29
C ALA A 366 -31.03 -5.70 8.22
N GLY A 367 -30.85 -6.38 9.36
CA GLY A 367 -30.19 -7.71 9.40
C GLY A 367 -30.96 -8.79 8.63
N VAL A 368 -32.30 -8.77 8.67
CA VAL A 368 -33.12 -9.70 7.89
C VAL A 368 -33.05 -9.42 6.38
N MET A 369 -32.87 -8.17 5.97
CA MET A 369 -32.70 -7.79 4.56
C MET A 369 -31.29 -8.11 4.01
N ALA A 370 -30.25 -7.99 4.83
CA ALA A 370 -28.86 -8.20 4.41
C ALA A 370 -28.45 -9.69 4.31
N PHE A 371 -28.98 -10.56 5.19
CA PHE A 371 -28.50 -11.94 5.33
C PHE A 371 -29.52 -13.04 4.96
N GLY A 372 -30.75 -12.66 4.56
CA GLY A 372 -31.80 -13.57 4.09
C GLY A 372 -32.41 -14.49 5.17
N GLN A 373 -33.32 -15.38 4.75
CA GLN A 373 -34.01 -16.34 5.64
C GLN A 373 -33.08 -17.25 6.49
N PRO A 374 -31.90 -17.69 6.02
CA PRO A 374 -30.98 -18.46 6.87
C PRO A 374 -30.53 -17.70 8.12
N ALA A 375 -30.39 -16.37 8.05
CA ALA A 375 -30.11 -15.54 9.23
C ALA A 375 -31.26 -15.54 10.22
N LEU A 376 -32.53 -15.71 9.81
CA LEU A 376 -33.66 -15.89 10.74
C LEU A 376 -33.53 -17.14 11.60
N THR A 377 -32.86 -18.19 11.13
CA THR A 377 -32.62 -19.39 11.96
C THR A 377 -31.54 -19.16 13.01
N MET A 378 -30.45 -18.44 12.69
CA MET A 378 -29.47 -17.97 13.70
C MET A 378 -30.05 -16.89 14.63
N LEU A 379 -30.85 -15.97 14.09
CA LEU A 379 -31.59 -14.95 14.84
C LEU A 379 -32.71 -15.56 15.67
N SER A 380 -33.25 -16.74 15.35
CA SER A 380 -34.24 -17.40 16.21
C SER A 380 -33.60 -17.97 17.48
N SER A 381 -32.35 -18.43 17.40
CA SER A 381 -31.55 -18.79 18.56
C SER A 381 -31.17 -17.57 19.42
N ILE A 382 -31.05 -16.37 18.83
CA ILE A 382 -30.70 -15.12 19.54
C ILE A 382 -31.94 -14.27 19.91
N GLY A 383 -33.05 -14.39 19.19
CA GLY A 383 -34.32 -13.71 19.47
C GLY A 383 -34.97 -14.24 20.74
N MET A 384 -34.73 -15.52 21.06
CA MET A 384 -34.99 -16.10 22.38
C MET A 384 -34.13 -15.44 23.49
N ILE A 385 -32.95 -14.93 23.17
CA ILE A 385 -32.07 -14.19 24.08
C ILE A 385 -32.58 -12.74 24.23
N ALA A 386 -32.97 -12.06 23.14
CA ALA A 386 -33.49 -10.68 23.18
C ALA A 386 -34.87 -10.57 23.87
N LEU A 387 -35.76 -11.56 23.71
CA LEU A 387 -37.04 -11.61 24.41
C LEU A 387 -36.89 -11.85 25.92
N ALA A 388 -35.76 -12.42 26.37
CA ALA A 388 -35.44 -12.52 27.79
C ALA A 388 -35.02 -11.19 28.43
N PHE A 389 -34.76 -10.14 27.63
CA PHE A 389 -34.42 -8.79 28.10
C PHE A 389 -35.63 -7.83 28.18
N GLN A 390 -36.82 -8.23 27.73
CA GLN A 390 -38.06 -7.42 27.82
C GLN A 390 -39.06 -7.88 28.89
N GLY A 391 -38.68 -8.85 29.74
CA GLY A 391 -39.48 -9.35 30.87
C GLY A 391 -39.05 -8.80 32.22
#